data_AF-A0A6P6RZK3-F1
#
_entry.id   AF-A0A6P6RZK3-F1
#
_cell.length_a   1.000
_cell.length_b   1.000
_cell.length_c   1.000
_cell.angle_alpha   90.00
_cell.angle_beta   90.00
_cell.angle_gamma   90.00
#
_symmetry.space_group_name_H-M   'P 1'
#
loop_
_entity.id
_entity.type
_entity.pdbx_description
1 polymer ?
#
loop_
_entity_poly.entity_id
_entity_poly.type
_entity_poly.pdbx_seq_one_letter_code
_entity_poly.pdbx_strand_id
1 'polypeptide(L)'
;MEDIEKRRRVLIRRNNFYGKLLLSFILVGGLLMYLGYAATDVCSGVLRHLDGLLEVIYEVLPENFPDPETAHDFVMWLAARGMLPQDLERDDPALSVSIKGLTFPSAVGLAAGFDKHAEAPLGFCKMGFGFVEVGSITPKPQPGNPTPRIFRLAQDRAIINRCGFNSKGLDFAEPRLAETAKERWHDRLARRCVLGVNLGKNKDSSSAEEDIREGISRVARFADYLVINLSSPNTRGLRALQQKEHLESIITTAQEELGKLERQNAQQTASLLSRHQKGEDAESDEEAVGQQEDPTQKAHAFFPTQTGKAPLLFVKIAPDLTDEEKRDIAHVALKTGLDGLIVSNTTVQRPASLKSSSKGEQGGLSGRPLKAIATKCVSDLYKLTNGKVAIIASGGIETGLDAFQQIKAGASAVEVYSAMIYRGPIVARRIKDELLNILNQAGIYNVQDAIGLDHRPLKRKAVKKPTFD
;
A
#
# COMPACT_ATOMS: atom_id res chain seq x y z
N MET A 1 59.86 -5.95 -48.76
CA MET A 1 59.99 -5.07 -47.58
C MET A 1 58.95 -3.95 -47.60
N GLU A 2 58.85 -3.20 -48.70
CA GLU A 2 57.93 -2.05 -48.83
C GLU A 2 56.43 -2.39 -48.66
N ASP A 3 55.99 -3.55 -49.17
CA ASP A 3 54.60 -4.01 -49.00
C ASP A 3 54.27 -4.39 -47.54
N ILE A 4 55.26 -4.92 -46.80
CA ILE A 4 55.11 -5.26 -45.38
C ILE A 4 54.93 -3.97 -44.55
N GLU A 5 55.68 -2.93 -44.90
CA GLU A 5 55.63 -1.63 -44.22
C GLU A 5 54.35 -0.85 -44.52
N LYS A 6 53.79 -1.02 -45.72
CA LYS A 6 52.47 -0.51 -46.10
C LYS A 6 51.36 -1.19 -45.31
N ARG A 7 51.41 -2.53 -45.17
CA ARG A 7 50.47 -3.30 -44.33
C ARG A 7 50.55 -2.91 -42.86
N ARG A 8 51.76 -2.68 -42.32
CA ARG A 8 51.96 -2.21 -40.94
C ARG A 8 51.30 -0.83 -40.70
N ARG A 9 51.45 0.12 -41.63
CA ARG A 9 50.79 1.45 -41.55
C ARG A 9 49.27 1.38 -41.56
N VAL A 10 48.69 0.47 -42.36
CA VAL A 10 47.24 0.23 -42.39
C VAL A 10 46.75 -0.33 -41.05
N LEU A 11 47.49 -1.27 -40.46
CA LEU A 11 47.13 -1.86 -39.16
C LEU A 11 47.16 -0.82 -38.02
N ILE A 12 48.17 0.05 -37.99
CA ILE A 12 48.30 1.14 -37.01
C ILE A 12 47.15 2.14 -37.15
N ARG A 13 46.79 2.54 -38.37
CA ARG A 13 45.61 3.41 -38.60
C ARG A 13 44.31 2.77 -38.14
N ARG A 14 44.16 1.46 -38.35
CA ARG A 14 42.97 0.71 -37.94
C ARG A 14 42.86 0.60 -36.41
N ASN A 15 43.97 0.33 -35.71
CA ASN A 15 44.00 0.34 -34.25
C ASN A 15 43.71 1.74 -33.66
N ASN A 16 44.23 2.80 -34.28
CA ASN A 16 43.92 4.16 -33.85
C ASN A 16 42.44 4.54 -34.06
N PHE A 17 41.79 3.97 -35.08
CA PHE A 17 40.35 4.15 -35.31
C PHE A 17 39.52 3.46 -34.22
N TYR A 18 39.80 2.19 -33.90
CA TYR A 18 39.12 1.48 -32.81
C TYR A 18 39.39 2.11 -31.44
N GLY A 19 40.61 2.61 -31.20
CA GLY A 19 40.94 3.36 -29.99
C GLY A 19 40.12 4.64 -29.84
N LYS A 20 39.89 5.39 -30.94
CA LYS A 20 39.01 6.58 -30.93
C LYS A 20 37.54 6.23 -30.75
N LEU A 21 37.09 5.10 -31.29
CA LEU A 21 35.71 4.61 -31.13
C LEU A 21 35.45 4.19 -29.67
N LEU A 22 36.40 3.47 -29.06
CA LEU A 22 36.35 3.08 -27.66
C LEU A 22 36.36 4.30 -26.73
N LEU A 23 37.20 5.31 -27.03
CA LEU A 23 37.22 6.56 -26.27
C LEU A 23 35.90 7.34 -26.41
N SER A 24 35.27 7.36 -27.58
CA SER A 24 33.92 7.94 -27.75
C SER A 24 32.86 7.20 -26.95
N PHE A 25 32.89 5.85 -26.91
CA PHE A 25 31.96 5.07 -26.09
C PHE A 25 32.15 5.34 -24.59
N ILE A 26 33.40 5.48 -24.13
CA ILE A 26 33.71 5.81 -22.74
C ILE A 26 33.24 7.23 -22.38
N LEU A 27 33.40 8.20 -23.28
CA LEU A 27 32.96 9.58 -23.05
C LEU A 27 31.42 9.74 -23.11
N VAL A 28 30.75 9.09 -24.06
CA VAL A 28 29.27 9.11 -24.17
C VAL A 28 28.61 8.30 -23.05
N GLY A 29 29.18 7.14 -22.71
CA GLY A 29 28.77 6.35 -21.55
C GLY A 29 28.98 7.12 -20.24
N GLY A 30 30.11 7.82 -20.10
CA GLY A 30 30.38 8.69 -18.94
C GLY A 30 29.41 9.88 -18.82
N LEU A 31 29.01 10.49 -19.94
CA LEU A 31 28.01 11.56 -19.98
C LEU A 31 26.60 11.07 -19.59
N LEU A 32 26.19 9.88 -20.06
CA LEU A 32 24.94 9.23 -19.64
C LEU A 32 24.97 8.78 -18.18
N MET A 33 26.14 8.35 -17.69
CA MET A 33 26.36 7.95 -16.30
C MET A 33 26.36 9.15 -15.34
N TYR A 34 26.65 10.38 -15.79
CA TYR A 34 26.51 11.63 -15.00
C TYR A 34 25.08 12.21 -15.06
N LEU A 35 24.40 12.14 -16.21
CA LEU A 35 22.98 12.53 -16.37
C LEU A 35 22.03 11.64 -15.54
N GLY A 36 22.40 10.38 -15.28
CA GLY A 36 21.64 9.47 -14.42
C GLY A 36 21.96 9.57 -12.92
N TYR A 37 23.13 10.07 -12.51
CA TYR A 37 23.56 10.02 -11.10
C TYR A 37 23.00 11.13 -10.20
N ALA A 38 22.47 12.25 -10.72
CA ALA A 38 22.39 13.47 -9.90
C ALA A 38 21.01 13.99 -9.44
N ALA A 39 19.86 13.73 -10.11
CA ALA A 39 18.80 14.76 -10.01
C ALA A 39 17.32 14.34 -9.92
N THR A 40 16.96 13.05 -9.96
CA THR A 40 15.54 12.74 -10.24
C THR A 40 14.70 12.37 -9.01
N ASP A 41 14.20 13.42 -8.36
CA ASP A 41 12.90 13.46 -7.69
C ASP A 41 11.84 12.71 -8.53
N VAL A 42 10.86 12.04 -7.93
CA VAL A 42 9.65 11.53 -8.65
C VAL A 42 9.04 12.65 -9.51
N CYS A 43 9.19 13.89 -9.03
CA CYS A 43 8.70 15.09 -9.68
C CYS A 43 9.72 15.71 -10.65
N SER A 44 10.88 15.10 -10.87
CA SER A 44 11.81 15.56 -11.90
C SER A 44 11.14 15.52 -13.28
N GLY A 45 11.47 16.51 -14.11
CA GLY A 45 10.85 16.66 -15.43
C GLY A 45 10.93 15.38 -16.28
N VAL A 46 11.99 14.59 -16.14
CA VAL A 46 12.16 13.34 -16.89
C VAL A 46 11.06 12.33 -16.56
N LEU A 47 10.79 12.03 -15.28
CA LEU A 47 9.74 11.08 -14.91
C LEU A 47 8.34 11.61 -15.24
N ARG A 48 8.10 12.93 -15.11
CA ARG A 48 6.87 13.58 -15.58
C ARG A 48 6.69 13.49 -17.11
N HIS A 49 7.77 13.59 -17.89
CA HIS A 49 7.71 13.49 -19.36
C HIS A 49 7.61 12.03 -19.84
N LEU A 50 8.06 11.07 -19.04
CA LEU A 50 7.88 9.64 -19.28
C LEU A 50 6.52 9.12 -18.77
N ASP A 51 5.73 9.98 -18.11
CA ASP A 51 4.37 9.65 -17.67
C ASP A 51 3.49 9.31 -18.89
N GLY A 52 2.77 8.19 -18.79
CA GLY A 52 2.03 7.61 -19.91
C GLY A 52 2.88 6.86 -20.96
N LEU A 53 4.22 6.98 -20.97
CA LEU A 53 5.05 6.22 -21.90
C LEU A 53 4.95 4.71 -21.63
N LEU A 54 4.93 4.31 -20.35
CA LEU A 54 4.72 2.91 -19.97
C LEU A 54 3.38 2.37 -20.48
N GLU A 55 2.33 3.21 -20.48
CA GLU A 55 1.02 2.82 -21.01
C GLU A 55 1.12 2.52 -22.50
N VAL A 56 1.77 3.39 -23.28
CA VAL A 56 2.01 3.19 -24.72
C VAL A 56 2.90 1.97 -24.97
N ILE A 57 3.96 1.77 -24.18
CA ILE A 57 4.85 0.62 -24.30
C ILE A 57 4.07 -0.68 -24.12
N TYR A 58 3.21 -0.77 -23.10
CA TYR A 58 2.42 -1.98 -22.86
C TYR A 58 1.32 -2.24 -23.89
N GLU A 59 0.89 -1.23 -24.65
CA GLU A 59 -0.03 -1.43 -25.77
C GLU A 59 0.66 -1.99 -27.02
N VAL A 60 1.97 -1.75 -27.18
CA VAL A 60 2.76 -2.18 -28.34
C VAL A 60 3.50 -3.50 -28.10
N LEU A 61 3.94 -3.75 -26.86
CA LEU A 61 4.62 -4.99 -26.50
C LEU A 61 3.66 -6.19 -26.54
N PRO A 62 4.18 -7.41 -26.79
CA PRO A 62 3.40 -8.62 -26.63
C PRO A 62 2.72 -8.69 -25.26
N GLU A 63 1.50 -9.22 -25.22
CA GLU A 63 0.77 -9.35 -23.96
C GLU A 63 1.59 -10.14 -22.94
N ASN A 64 1.63 -9.67 -21.69
CA ASN A 64 2.48 -10.20 -20.63
C ASN A 64 4.00 -10.10 -20.85
N PHE A 65 4.50 -9.31 -21.82
CA PHE A 65 5.92 -9.02 -21.94
C PHE A 65 6.28 -7.61 -21.44
N PRO A 66 7.30 -7.46 -20.57
CA PRO A 66 7.94 -8.52 -19.78
C PRO A 66 6.97 -9.18 -18.80
N ASP A 67 7.30 -10.41 -18.39
CA ASP A 67 6.52 -11.21 -17.44
C ASP A 67 6.19 -10.38 -16.19
N PRO A 68 4.90 -10.23 -15.81
CA PRO A 68 4.51 -9.32 -14.74
C PRO A 68 5.08 -9.70 -13.37
N GLU A 69 5.27 -10.98 -13.09
CA GLU A 69 5.81 -11.45 -11.82
C GLU A 69 7.32 -11.17 -11.74
N THR A 70 8.07 -11.46 -12.80
CA THR A 70 9.49 -11.12 -12.92
C THR A 70 9.73 -9.61 -12.84
N ALA A 71 8.90 -8.80 -13.50
CA ALA A 71 8.99 -7.34 -13.43
C ALA A 71 8.73 -6.82 -12.02
N HIS A 72 7.75 -7.40 -11.31
CA HIS A 72 7.46 -7.07 -9.92
C HIS A 72 8.62 -7.45 -8.99
N ASP A 73 9.20 -8.65 -9.14
CA ASP A 73 10.34 -9.10 -8.35
C ASP A 73 11.57 -8.19 -8.56
N PHE A 74 11.78 -7.69 -9.79
CA PHE A 74 12.84 -6.71 -10.07
C PHE A 74 12.59 -5.37 -9.36
N VAL A 75 11.35 -4.88 -9.34
CA VAL A 75 11.00 -3.66 -8.58
C VAL A 75 11.23 -3.86 -7.08
N MET A 76 10.83 -5.01 -6.53
CA MET A 76 11.08 -5.32 -5.12
C MET A 76 12.57 -5.45 -4.81
N TRP A 77 13.36 -6.01 -5.73
CA TRP A 77 14.82 -6.10 -5.60
C TRP A 77 15.51 -4.72 -5.56
N LEU A 78 15.01 -3.75 -6.36
CA LEU A 78 15.45 -2.35 -6.32
C LEU A 78 15.01 -1.67 -5.01
N ALA A 79 13.77 -1.91 -4.58
CA ALA A 79 13.21 -1.36 -3.35
C ALA A 79 14.00 -1.79 -2.11
N ALA A 80 14.32 -3.08 -2.00
CA ALA A 80 15.13 -3.62 -0.91
C ALA A 80 16.57 -3.07 -0.88
N ARG A 81 17.04 -2.42 -1.96
CA ARG A 81 18.35 -1.76 -2.05
C ARG A 81 18.27 -0.24 -1.89
N GLY A 82 17.10 0.30 -1.59
CA GLY A 82 16.89 1.75 -1.49
C GLY A 82 17.03 2.49 -2.82
N MET A 83 16.88 1.79 -3.96
CA MET A 83 17.07 2.33 -5.31
C MET A 83 15.76 2.82 -5.97
N LEU A 84 14.67 2.94 -5.20
CA LEU A 84 13.44 3.54 -5.71
C LEU A 84 13.58 5.07 -5.80
N PRO A 85 12.91 5.71 -6.77
CA PRO A 85 12.83 7.17 -6.80
C PRO A 85 12.09 7.67 -5.56
N GLN A 86 12.50 8.84 -5.08
CA GLN A 86 11.93 9.48 -3.91
C GLN A 86 11.15 10.72 -4.32
N ASP A 87 10.02 10.94 -3.67
CA ASP A 87 9.17 12.10 -3.83
C ASP A 87 9.61 13.15 -2.81
N LEU A 88 10.25 14.21 -3.30
CA LEU A 88 10.82 15.27 -2.45
C LEU A 88 9.88 16.47 -2.29
N GLU A 89 8.77 16.49 -3.04
CA GLU A 89 7.77 17.54 -2.94
C GLU A 89 7.04 17.46 -1.59
N ARG A 90 6.66 18.63 -1.06
CA ARG A 90 5.95 18.72 0.21
C ARG A 90 4.48 18.39 0.00
N ASP A 91 3.96 17.44 0.77
CA ASP A 91 2.53 17.16 0.77
C ASP A 91 1.73 18.30 1.40
N ASP A 92 0.65 18.68 0.71
CA ASP A 92 -0.29 19.68 1.18
C ASP A 92 -1.07 19.12 2.39
N PRO A 93 -1.17 19.85 3.53
CA PRO A 93 -1.95 19.43 4.68
C PRO A 93 -3.41 19.08 4.36
N ALA A 94 -4.00 19.67 3.31
CA ALA A 94 -5.34 19.37 2.84
C ALA A 94 -5.53 17.89 2.44
N LEU A 95 -4.45 17.18 2.10
CA LEU A 95 -4.49 15.75 1.75
C LEU A 95 -4.54 14.82 2.97
N SER A 96 -4.31 15.36 4.17
CA SER A 96 -4.29 14.58 5.40
C SER A 96 -5.69 14.16 5.84
N VAL A 97 -5.78 12.96 6.42
CA VAL A 97 -7.02 12.38 6.93
C VAL A 97 -6.75 11.75 8.29
N SER A 98 -7.68 11.92 9.23
CA SER A 98 -7.64 11.26 10.53
C SER A 98 -8.69 10.17 10.60
N ILE A 99 -8.27 8.95 10.93
CA ILE A 99 -9.14 7.79 11.14
C ILE A 99 -8.96 7.34 12.58
N LYS A 100 -9.97 7.57 13.43
CA LYS A 100 -9.96 7.15 14.85
C LYS A 100 -8.66 7.51 15.61
N GLY A 101 -8.08 8.67 15.33
CA GLY A 101 -6.84 9.16 15.96
C GLY A 101 -5.55 8.83 15.21
N LEU A 102 -5.58 7.89 14.25
CA LEU A 102 -4.46 7.65 13.33
C LEU A 102 -4.47 8.70 12.21
N THR A 103 -3.37 9.42 12.03
CA THR A 103 -3.26 10.48 11.03
C THR A 103 -2.49 10.00 9.81
N PHE A 104 -3.17 9.95 8.68
CA PHE A 104 -2.60 9.70 7.38
C PHE A 104 -2.09 11.03 6.81
N PRO A 105 -0.79 11.17 6.46
CA PRO A 105 -0.27 12.40 5.89
C PRO A 105 -0.86 12.70 4.51
N SER A 106 -1.27 11.65 3.79
CA SER A 106 -2.01 11.71 2.54
C SER A 106 -2.99 10.55 2.50
N ALA A 107 -4.16 10.77 1.90
CA ALA A 107 -5.19 9.76 1.68
C ALA A 107 -4.83 8.71 0.60
N VAL A 108 -3.64 8.76 0.00
CA VAL A 108 -3.21 7.85 -1.08
C VAL A 108 -2.13 6.88 -0.57
N GLY A 109 -2.37 5.58 -0.67
CA GLY A 109 -1.45 4.55 -0.21
C GLY A 109 -1.24 3.39 -1.18
N LEU A 110 -0.26 2.54 -0.86
CA LEU A 110 0.06 1.32 -1.61
C LEU A 110 -0.71 0.14 -1.03
N ALA A 111 -1.46 -0.59 -1.87
CA ALA A 111 -2.27 -1.72 -1.46
C ALA A 111 -1.45 -2.96 -1.05
N ALA A 112 -2.05 -3.81 -0.21
CA ALA A 112 -1.52 -5.16 0.04
C ALA A 112 -1.26 -5.94 -1.24
N GLY A 113 -0.26 -6.82 -1.14
CA GLY A 113 0.15 -7.76 -2.18
C GLY A 113 1.25 -7.20 -3.07
N PHE A 114 1.63 -5.93 -2.91
CA PHE A 114 2.80 -5.36 -3.57
C PHE A 114 4.05 -5.72 -2.78
N ASP A 115 4.21 -5.17 -1.57
CA ASP A 115 5.26 -5.62 -0.65
C ASP A 115 4.73 -6.77 0.25
N LYS A 116 4.79 -8.00 -0.28
CA LYS A 116 4.23 -9.19 0.38
C LYS A 116 4.97 -9.61 1.66
N HIS A 117 6.22 -9.17 1.84
CA HIS A 117 7.11 -9.72 2.86
C HIS A 117 7.75 -8.64 3.75
N ALA A 118 7.23 -7.41 3.69
CA ALA A 118 7.78 -6.24 4.37
C ALA A 118 9.26 -5.99 4.00
N GLU A 119 9.61 -6.14 2.72
CA GLU A 119 10.98 -5.97 2.26
C GLU A 119 11.42 -4.51 2.17
N ALA A 120 10.51 -3.59 1.83
CA ALA A 120 10.84 -2.18 1.64
C ALA A 120 9.66 -1.20 1.82
N PRO A 121 8.81 -1.32 2.87
CA PRO A 121 7.64 -0.46 3.01
C PRO A 121 8.00 1.03 3.09
N LEU A 122 9.09 1.39 3.77
CA LEU A 122 9.56 2.78 3.86
C LEU A 122 10.02 3.32 2.50
N GLY A 123 10.54 2.46 1.62
CA GLY A 123 10.94 2.84 0.25
C GLY A 123 9.74 3.31 -0.58
N PHE A 124 8.61 2.61 -0.48
CA PHE A 124 7.37 3.03 -1.16
C PHE A 124 6.73 4.26 -0.51
N CYS A 125 6.80 4.41 0.81
CA CYS A 125 6.38 5.65 1.46
C CYS A 125 7.19 6.86 0.96
N LYS A 126 8.52 6.72 0.85
CA LYS A 126 9.41 7.77 0.30
C LYS A 126 9.11 8.10 -1.16
N MET A 127 8.48 7.19 -1.91
CA MET A 127 8.05 7.41 -3.30
C MET A 127 6.76 8.23 -3.39
N GLY A 128 6.17 8.63 -2.26
CA GLY A 128 5.05 9.58 -2.19
C GLY A 128 3.75 8.99 -1.63
N PHE A 129 3.70 7.71 -1.30
CA PHE A 129 2.54 7.10 -0.65
C PHE A 129 2.47 7.54 0.83
N GLY A 130 1.31 8.02 1.26
CA GLY A 130 1.09 8.42 2.66
C GLY A 130 1.02 7.23 3.62
N PHE A 131 0.67 6.06 3.10
CA PHE A 131 0.63 4.80 3.83
C PHE A 131 0.94 3.62 2.91
N VAL A 132 1.44 2.53 3.49
CA VAL A 132 1.76 1.29 2.76
C VAL A 132 1.21 0.10 3.54
N GLU A 133 0.47 -0.76 2.84
CA GLU A 133 -0.02 -2.02 3.38
C GLU A 133 0.86 -3.18 2.92
N VAL A 134 1.61 -3.79 3.84
CA VAL A 134 2.41 -5.00 3.54
C VAL A 134 1.57 -6.27 3.64
N GLY A 135 2.05 -7.36 3.03
CA GLY A 135 1.40 -8.68 3.10
C GLY A 135 0.52 -8.99 1.88
N SER A 136 -0.41 -9.94 1.92
CA SER A 136 -0.83 -10.72 3.09
C SER A 136 0.26 -11.68 3.58
N ILE A 137 0.65 -11.51 4.84
CA ILE A 137 1.57 -12.41 5.54
C ILE A 137 0.77 -13.56 6.13
N THR A 138 1.26 -14.77 5.97
CA THR A 138 0.72 -15.99 6.59
C THR A 138 1.65 -16.43 7.73
N PRO A 139 1.15 -17.17 8.74
CA PRO A 139 2.00 -17.71 9.81
C PRO A 139 3.21 -18.48 9.29
N LYS A 140 2.95 -19.54 8.52
CA LYS A 140 3.97 -20.38 7.90
C LYS A 140 4.29 -19.91 6.48
N PRO A 141 5.52 -20.11 5.99
CA PRO A 141 5.86 -19.85 4.60
C PRO A 141 5.03 -20.74 3.66
N GLN A 142 4.65 -20.20 2.51
CA GLN A 142 4.04 -20.97 1.43
C GLN A 142 4.37 -20.36 0.06
N PRO A 143 4.63 -21.19 -0.97
CA PRO A 143 5.07 -20.70 -2.28
C PRO A 143 3.96 -20.04 -3.11
N GLY A 144 2.69 -20.26 -2.74
CA GLY A 144 1.51 -19.90 -3.53
C GLY A 144 1.19 -20.93 -4.62
N ASN A 145 0.32 -20.57 -5.56
CA ASN A 145 -0.06 -21.43 -6.69
C ASN A 145 1.04 -21.44 -7.79
N PRO A 146 1.08 -22.46 -8.67
CA PRO A 146 2.07 -22.55 -9.75
C PRO A 146 2.05 -21.37 -10.72
N THR A 147 3.22 -21.03 -11.27
CA THR A 147 3.41 -20.00 -12.31
C THR A 147 3.10 -20.56 -13.72
N PRO A 148 2.64 -19.74 -14.69
CA PRO A 148 2.31 -18.31 -14.59
C PRO A 148 1.00 -18.06 -13.84
N ARG A 149 1.01 -17.01 -13.01
CA ARG A 149 -0.08 -16.69 -12.08
C ARG A 149 -0.39 -15.20 -11.96
N ILE A 150 0.27 -14.35 -12.73
CA ILE A 150 -0.04 -12.93 -12.85
C ILE A 150 -0.08 -12.60 -14.35
N PHE A 151 -1.18 -12.02 -14.80
CA PHE A 151 -1.44 -11.71 -16.20
C PHE A 151 -1.83 -10.24 -16.30
N ARG A 152 -1.11 -9.49 -17.13
CA ARG A 152 -1.32 -8.08 -17.45
C ARG A 152 -2.27 -7.97 -18.63
N LEU A 153 -3.41 -7.31 -18.41
CA LEU A 153 -4.40 -7.02 -19.43
C LEU A 153 -4.23 -5.55 -19.84
N ALA A 154 -3.23 -5.27 -20.69
CA ALA A 154 -2.81 -3.90 -21.01
C ALA A 154 -3.94 -3.04 -21.58
N GLN A 155 -4.69 -3.57 -22.55
CA GLN A 155 -5.82 -2.89 -23.19
C GLN A 155 -6.95 -2.52 -22.22
N ASP A 156 -7.10 -3.30 -21.15
CA ASP A 156 -8.13 -3.12 -20.14
C ASP A 156 -7.61 -2.37 -18.89
N ARG A 157 -6.31 -2.05 -18.83
CA ARG A 157 -5.60 -1.50 -17.67
C ARG A 157 -5.94 -2.27 -16.39
N ALA A 158 -5.76 -3.57 -16.48
CA ALA A 158 -6.21 -4.56 -15.52
C ALA A 158 -5.17 -5.67 -15.31
N ILE A 159 -5.25 -6.35 -14.17
CA ILE A 159 -4.40 -7.52 -13.89
C ILE A 159 -5.30 -8.64 -13.40
N ILE A 160 -5.11 -9.84 -13.94
CA ILE A 160 -5.65 -11.07 -13.37
C ILE A 160 -4.52 -11.77 -12.61
N ASN A 161 -4.77 -12.16 -11.37
CA ASN A 161 -3.79 -12.93 -10.61
C ASN A 161 -4.41 -14.10 -9.84
N ARG A 162 -3.63 -15.17 -9.70
CA ARG A 162 -3.95 -16.37 -8.95
C ARG A 162 -2.85 -16.77 -7.97
N CYS A 163 -2.17 -15.81 -7.33
CA CYS A 163 -0.99 -16.10 -6.49
C CYS A 163 -1.26 -17.04 -5.31
N GLY A 164 -2.39 -16.90 -4.61
CA GLY A 164 -2.74 -17.76 -3.47
C GLY A 164 -1.84 -17.55 -2.24
N PHE A 165 -1.69 -16.30 -1.80
CA PHE A 165 -0.85 -15.90 -0.64
C PHE A 165 0.56 -16.50 -0.67
N ASN A 166 1.34 -16.26 -1.72
CA ASN A 166 2.77 -16.55 -1.67
C ASN A 166 3.42 -15.66 -0.61
N SER A 167 3.95 -16.28 0.45
CA SER A 167 4.38 -15.64 1.71
C SER A 167 5.63 -16.33 2.24
N LYS A 168 6.59 -15.57 2.74
CA LYS A 168 7.80 -16.09 3.41
C LYS A 168 7.57 -16.42 4.90
N GLY A 169 6.35 -16.23 5.42
CA GLY A 169 5.98 -16.54 6.81
C GLY A 169 6.27 -15.40 7.79
N LEU A 170 5.76 -15.54 9.02
CA LEU A 170 6.00 -14.59 10.10
C LEU A 170 7.48 -14.54 10.52
N ASP A 171 8.18 -15.68 10.50
CA ASP A 171 9.62 -15.74 10.85
C ASP A 171 10.49 -14.86 9.94
N PHE A 172 10.05 -14.63 8.70
CA PHE A 172 10.73 -13.72 7.79
C PHE A 172 10.28 -12.27 7.93
N ALA A 173 8.97 -12.05 8.12
CA ALA A 173 8.38 -10.71 8.10
C ALA A 173 8.55 -9.96 9.43
N GLU A 174 8.47 -10.64 10.56
CA GLU A 174 8.53 -10.01 11.88
C GLU A 174 9.84 -9.25 12.15
N PRO A 175 11.07 -9.80 11.93
CA PRO A 175 12.29 -9.03 12.13
C PRO A 175 12.39 -7.79 11.22
N ARG A 176 11.82 -7.85 10.00
CA ARG A 176 11.78 -6.71 9.08
C ARG A 176 10.80 -5.64 9.51
N LEU A 177 9.65 -6.04 10.03
CA LEU A 177 8.67 -5.12 10.61
C LEU A 177 9.24 -4.44 11.86
N ALA A 178 10.00 -5.17 12.67
CA ALA A 178 10.71 -4.61 13.81
C ALA A 178 11.76 -3.56 13.38
N GLU A 179 12.57 -3.89 12.36
CA GLU A 179 13.54 -2.97 11.77
C GLU A 179 12.86 -1.73 11.17
N THR A 180 11.81 -1.93 10.37
CA THR A 180 10.97 -0.86 9.79
C THR A 180 10.42 0.06 10.88
N ALA A 181 9.88 -0.51 11.96
CA ALA A 181 9.29 0.26 13.05
C ALA A 181 10.32 1.10 13.81
N LYS A 182 11.58 0.63 13.88
CA LYS A 182 12.71 1.37 14.44
C LYS A 182 13.18 2.48 13.49
N GLU A 183 13.48 2.14 12.24
CA GLU A 183 14.06 3.07 11.26
C GLU A 183 13.12 4.20 10.85
N ARG A 184 11.81 3.92 10.80
CA ARG A 184 10.75 4.88 10.47
C ARG A 184 10.95 6.24 11.14
N TRP A 185 11.25 6.25 12.44
CA TRP A 185 11.31 7.46 13.24
C TRP A 185 12.58 8.29 13.03
N HIS A 186 13.65 7.66 12.52
CA HIS A 186 14.93 8.31 12.24
C HIS A 186 15.00 8.86 10.82
N ASP A 187 14.17 8.35 9.91
CA ASP A 187 14.13 8.81 8.53
C ASP A 187 13.20 10.02 8.33
N ARG A 188 13.76 11.15 7.89
CA ARG A 188 13.00 12.41 7.72
C ARG A 188 11.81 12.29 6.75
N LEU A 189 11.97 11.51 5.68
CA LEU A 189 10.95 11.34 4.63
C LEU A 189 9.92 10.28 5.05
N ALA A 190 10.34 9.24 5.78
CA ALA A 190 9.47 8.14 6.14
C ALA A 190 8.81 8.27 7.53
N ARG A 191 9.21 9.21 8.39
CA ARG A 191 8.65 9.37 9.77
C ARG A 191 7.14 9.60 9.87
N ARG A 192 6.48 9.98 8.77
CA ARG A 192 5.02 10.16 8.69
C ARG A 192 4.31 8.99 8.03
N CYS A 193 5.05 8.00 7.54
CA CYS A 193 4.51 6.80 6.90
C CYS A 193 3.62 6.04 7.87
N VAL A 194 2.37 5.81 7.47
CA VAL A 194 1.47 4.91 8.18
C VAL A 194 1.66 3.49 7.63
N LEU A 195 1.97 2.54 8.50
CA LEU A 195 2.24 1.16 8.15
C LEU A 195 1.02 0.29 8.42
N GLY A 196 0.43 -0.25 7.37
CA GLY A 196 -0.57 -1.30 7.42
C GLY A 196 0.07 -2.69 7.38
N VAL A 197 -0.38 -3.61 8.24
CA VAL A 197 0.05 -5.02 8.17
C VAL A 197 -1.15 -5.89 7.83
N ASN A 198 -1.08 -6.58 6.69
CA ASN A 198 -2.14 -7.46 6.21
C ASN A 198 -1.80 -8.93 6.52
N LEU A 199 -2.71 -9.61 7.21
CA LEU A 199 -2.60 -11.01 7.60
C LEU A 199 -3.58 -11.88 6.81
N GLY A 200 -3.12 -13.07 6.45
CA GLY A 200 -3.93 -14.09 5.78
C GLY A 200 -3.73 -15.47 6.41
N LYS A 201 -4.70 -16.35 6.17
CA LYS A 201 -4.64 -17.76 6.56
C LYS A 201 -3.74 -18.56 5.62
N ASN A 202 -2.93 -19.47 6.17
CA ASN A 202 -2.24 -20.49 5.38
C ASN A 202 -3.24 -21.37 4.62
N LYS A 203 -2.87 -21.82 3.42
CA LYS A 203 -3.75 -22.63 2.54
C LYS A 203 -4.29 -23.88 3.24
N ASP A 204 -3.39 -24.59 3.91
CA ASP A 204 -3.67 -25.91 4.51
C ASP A 204 -4.07 -25.84 6.00
N SER A 205 -4.16 -24.62 6.57
CA SER A 205 -4.59 -24.46 7.97
C SER A 205 -6.08 -24.79 8.14
N SER A 206 -6.42 -25.49 9.22
CA SER A 206 -7.79 -25.88 9.56
C SER A 206 -8.60 -24.76 10.24
N SER A 207 -7.94 -23.81 10.92
CA SER A 207 -8.59 -22.70 11.61
C SER A 207 -8.06 -21.37 11.09
N ALA A 208 -8.97 -20.48 10.70
CA ALA A 208 -8.60 -19.11 10.37
C ALA A 208 -8.25 -18.33 11.65
N GLU A 209 -8.97 -18.58 12.74
CA GLU A 209 -8.78 -17.91 14.02
C GLU A 209 -7.39 -18.15 14.61
N GLU A 210 -6.87 -19.39 14.52
CA GLU A 210 -5.52 -19.72 15.02
C GLU A 210 -4.42 -18.98 14.23
N ASP A 211 -4.50 -19.00 12.90
CA ASP A 211 -3.53 -18.31 12.04
C ASP A 211 -3.55 -16.78 12.29
N ILE A 212 -4.75 -16.20 12.47
CA ILE A 212 -4.90 -14.78 12.78
C ILE A 212 -4.38 -14.46 14.19
N ARG A 213 -4.65 -15.32 15.18
CA ARG A 213 -4.12 -15.19 16.54
C ARG A 213 -2.59 -15.19 16.54
N GLU A 214 -1.98 -16.12 15.83
CA GLU A 214 -0.52 -16.18 15.69
C GLU A 214 0.02 -14.92 15.01
N GLY A 215 -0.56 -14.52 13.88
CA GLY A 215 -0.18 -13.29 13.18
C GLY A 215 -0.25 -12.05 14.06
N ILE A 216 -1.36 -11.86 14.79
CA ILE A 216 -1.52 -10.70 15.70
C ILE A 216 -0.45 -10.71 16.78
N SER A 217 -0.26 -11.85 17.45
CA SER A 217 0.68 -11.96 18.57
C SER A 217 2.12 -11.60 18.19
N ARG A 218 2.52 -11.84 16.93
CA ARG A 218 3.87 -11.58 16.43
C ARG A 218 4.06 -10.16 15.91
N VAL A 219 3.16 -9.69 15.04
CA VAL A 219 3.44 -8.50 14.21
C VAL A 219 2.52 -7.31 14.45
N ALA A 220 1.40 -7.46 15.17
CA ALA A 220 0.45 -6.36 15.35
C ALA A 220 1.06 -5.14 16.05
N ARG A 221 2.04 -5.34 16.94
CA ARG A 221 2.72 -4.23 17.64
C ARG A 221 3.48 -3.26 16.73
N PHE A 222 3.81 -3.66 15.51
CA PHE A 222 4.53 -2.82 14.55
C PHE A 222 3.60 -2.03 13.62
N ALA A 223 2.34 -2.44 13.53
CA ALA A 223 1.36 -1.89 12.61
C ALA A 223 0.67 -0.65 13.20
N ASP A 224 0.40 0.36 12.38
CA ASP A 224 -0.50 1.45 12.74
C ASP A 224 -1.97 1.05 12.56
N TYR A 225 -2.24 0.22 11.55
CA TYR A 225 -3.49 -0.49 11.38
C TYR A 225 -3.23 -1.92 10.91
N LEU A 226 -4.06 -2.85 11.36
CA LEU A 226 -3.94 -4.27 11.05
C LEU A 226 -5.11 -4.70 10.19
N VAL A 227 -4.86 -5.53 9.18
CA VAL A 227 -5.88 -6.01 8.26
C VAL A 227 -5.99 -7.53 8.30
N ILE A 228 -7.20 -8.04 8.49
CA ILE A 228 -7.53 -9.45 8.29
C ILE A 228 -8.05 -9.62 6.86
N ASN A 229 -7.35 -10.42 6.05
CA ASN A 229 -7.74 -10.65 4.66
C ASN A 229 -8.59 -11.92 4.50
N LEU A 230 -9.89 -11.73 4.33
CA LEU A 230 -10.88 -12.80 4.14
C LEU A 230 -11.39 -12.88 2.68
N SER A 231 -10.76 -12.17 1.75
CA SER A 231 -11.38 -11.84 0.46
C SER A 231 -10.62 -12.30 -0.79
N SER A 232 -9.45 -12.91 -0.62
CA SER A 232 -8.69 -13.50 -1.73
C SER A 232 -9.53 -14.56 -2.47
N PRO A 233 -9.74 -14.45 -3.80
CA PRO A 233 -10.39 -15.50 -4.58
C PRO A 233 -9.47 -16.71 -4.81
N ASN A 234 -8.20 -16.60 -4.46
CA ASN A 234 -7.14 -17.54 -4.83
C ASN A 234 -6.83 -18.56 -3.72
N THR A 235 -7.49 -18.42 -2.58
CA THR A 235 -7.42 -19.35 -1.44
C THR A 235 -8.80 -19.98 -1.27
N ARG A 236 -8.90 -21.29 -1.50
CA ARG A 236 -10.18 -22.02 -1.51
C ARG A 236 -10.93 -21.82 -0.19
N GLY A 237 -12.22 -21.51 -0.28
CA GLY A 237 -13.10 -21.36 0.88
C GLY A 237 -12.93 -20.07 1.69
N LEU A 238 -11.90 -19.26 1.42
CA LEU A 238 -11.60 -18.07 2.24
C LEU A 238 -12.75 -17.05 2.23
N ARG A 239 -13.36 -16.80 1.06
CA ARG A 239 -14.47 -15.85 0.93
C ARG A 239 -15.73 -16.25 1.70
N ALA A 240 -15.89 -17.55 2.00
CA ALA A 240 -17.02 -18.02 2.81
C ALA A 240 -16.90 -17.56 4.28
N LEU A 241 -15.70 -17.21 4.74
CA LEU A 241 -15.48 -16.63 6.08
C LEU A 241 -16.06 -15.21 6.24
N GLN A 242 -16.57 -14.61 5.17
CA GLN A 242 -17.30 -13.34 5.21
C GLN A 242 -18.77 -13.52 5.62
N GLN A 243 -19.25 -14.76 5.77
CA GLN A 243 -20.55 -15.05 6.35
C GLN A 243 -20.61 -14.59 7.81
N LYS A 244 -21.80 -14.17 8.23
CA LYS A 244 -22.06 -13.45 9.48
C LYS A 244 -21.38 -14.06 10.71
N GLU A 245 -21.59 -15.34 10.96
CA GLU A 245 -21.10 -16.03 12.17
C GLU A 245 -19.58 -16.17 12.17
N HIS A 246 -18.99 -16.57 11.04
CA HIS A 246 -17.55 -16.73 10.90
C HIS A 246 -16.83 -15.37 11.00
N LEU A 247 -17.38 -14.34 10.35
CA LEU A 247 -16.82 -12.99 10.38
C LEU A 247 -16.83 -12.43 11.80
N GLU A 248 -17.93 -12.61 12.54
CA GLU A 248 -18.03 -12.17 13.93
C GLU A 248 -16.96 -12.88 14.79
N SER A 249 -16.85 -14.21 14.70
CA SER A 249 -15.86 -15.01 15.42
C SER A 249 -14.41 -14.57 15.16
N ILE A 250 -14.08 -14.30 13.90
CA ILE A 250 -12.73 -13.89 13.51
C ILE A 250 -12.41 -12.49 14.05
N ILE A 251 -13.36 -11.54 13.96
CA ILE A 251 -13.17 -10.19 14.48
C ILE A 251 -13.01 -10.22 16.00
N THR A 252 -13.87 -10.95 16.73
CA THR A 252 -13.78 -11.03 18.19
C THR A 252 -12.47 -11.68 18.62
N THR A 253 -12.04 -12.76 17.94
CA THR A 253 -10.74 -13.40 18.21
C THR A 253 -9.59 -12.41 18.04
N ALA A 254 -9.61 -11.61 16.98
CA ALA A 254 -8.57 -10.62 16.74
C ALA A 254 -8.55 -9.51 17.79
N GLN A 255 -9.73 -9.01 18.17
CA GLN A 255 -9.87 -8.01 19.23
C GLN A 255 -9.40 -8.53 20.59
N GLU A 256 -9.70 -9.79 20.92
CA GLU A 256 -9.21 -10.43 22.15
C GLU A 256 -7.68 -10.46 22.21
N GLU A 257 -7.02 -10.80 21.09
CA GLU A 257 -5.56 -10.84 21.01
C GLU A 257 -4.93 -9.45 21.06
N LEU A 258 -5.50 -8.46 20.36
CA LEU A 258 -5.07 -7.07 20.50
C LEU A 258 -5.19 -6.59 21.94
N GLY A 259 -6.30 -6.94 22.62
CA GLY A 259 -6.49 -6.64 24.04
C GLY A 259 -5.47 -7.33 24.96
N LYS A 260 -4.96 -8.51 24.60
CA LYS A 260 -3.84 -9.14 25.34
C LYS A 260 -2.55 -8.32 25.20
N LEU A 261 -2.23 -7.87 23.98
CA LEU A 261 -1.05 -7.03 23.74
C LEU A 261 -1.15 -5.69 24.47
N GLU A 262 -2.33 -5.07 24.52
CA GLU A 262 -2.54 -3.84 25.31
C GLU A 262 -2.33 -4.05 26.81
N ARG A 263 -2.84 -5.15 27.36
CA ARG A 263 -2.59 -5.50 28.78
C ARG A 263 -1.12 -5.74 29.06
N GLN A 264 -0.41 -6.42 28.15
CA GLN A 264 1.05 -6.61 28.26
C GLN A 264 1.79 -5.27 28.26
N ASN A 265 1.45 -4.36 27.35
CA ASN A 265 2.04 -3.02 27.31
C ASN A 265 1.78 -2.23 28.61
N ALA A 266 0.55 -2.26 29.12
CA ALA A 266 0.19 -1.59 30.38
C ALA A 266 0.98 -2.14 31.58
N GLN A 267 1.14 -3.47 31.66
CA GLN A 267 1.93 -4.13 32.70
C GLN A 267 3.42 -3.76 32.60
N GLN A 268 3.98 -3.76 31.40
CA GLN A 268 5.38 -3.38 31.17
C GLN A 268 5.63 -1.91 31.54
N THR A 269 4.72 -1.01 31.14
CA THR A 269 4.78 0.42 31.48
C THR A 269 4.69 0.64 32.99
N ALA A 270 3.76 -0.02 33.68
CA ALA A 270 3.63 0.09 35.13
C ALA A 270 4.87 -0.43 35.87
N SER A 271 5.46 -1.53 35.40
CA SER A 271 6.70 -2.09 35.94
C SER A 271 7.86 -1.10 35.80
N LEU A 272 8.05 -0.50 34.62
CA LEU A 272 9.10 0.50 34.36
C LEU A 272 8.94 1.75 35.24
N LEU A 273 7.72 2.28 35.35
CA LEU A 273 7.44 3.43 36.23
C LEU A 273 7.73 3.12 37.71
N SER A 274 7.43 1.90 38.15
CA SER A 274 7.72 1.48 39.53
C SER A 274 9.22 1.36 39.83
N ARG A 275 10.03 0.90 38.85
CA ARG A 275 11.50 0.85 38.96
C ARG A 275 12.11 2.25 39.00
N HIS A 276 11.63 3.14 38.14
CA HIS A 276 12.06 4.54 38.11
C HIS A 276 11.76 5.25 39.45
N GLN A 277 10.56 5.05 40.01
CA GLN A 277 10.19 5.62 41.32
C GLN A 277 11.02 5.06 42.48
N LYS A 278 11.54 3.83 42.36
CA LYS A 278 12.42 3.20 43.35
C LYS A 278 13.90 3.59 43.18
N GLY A 279 14.25 4.38 42.16
CA GLY A 279 15.64 4.74 41.86
C GLY A 279 16.48 3.57 41.36
N GLU A 280 15.84 2.50 40.85
CA GLU A 280 16.51 1.29 40.33
C GLU A 280 17.01 1.47 38.87
N ASP A 281 17.00 2.70 38.35
CA ASP A 281 17.39 3.04 36.97
C ASP A 281 18.91 3.17 36.77
N ALA A 282 19.71 2.96 37.82
CA ALA A 282 21.16 3.02 37.76
C ALA A 282 21.75 1.59 37.88
N GLU A 283 22.08 0.99 36.72
CA GLU A 283 23.19 0.03 36.51
C GLU A 283 23.02 -0.70 35.15
N SER A 284 23.15 0.03 34.05
CA SER A 284 23.68 -0.44 32.76
C SER A 284 23.69 0.72 31.78
N ASP A 285 24.78 0.87 31.04
CA ASP A 285 25.04 1.89 30.01
C ASP A 285 25.69 3.19 30.53
N GLU A 286 26.95 3.09 30.96
CA GLU A 286 27.89 4.20 31.18
C GLU A 286 28.33 4.93 29.89
N GLU A 287 27.63 4.79 28.75
CA GLU A 287 27.94 5.50 27.51
C GLU A 287 26.72 6.17 26.87
N ALA A 288 26.05 7.09 27.61
CA ALA A 288 25.16 8.06 26.99
C ALA A 288 25.15 9.37 27.79
N VAL A 289 26.14 10.22 27.56
CA VAL A 289 26.11 11.62 28.01
C VAL A 289 25.05 12.36 27.20
N GLY A 290 23.93 12.67 27.86
CA GLY A 290 23.04 13.78 27.47
C GLY A 290 21.70 13.42 26.85
N GLN A 291 20.77 12.88 27.65
CA GLN A 291 19.35 13.25 27.72
C GLN A 291 18.67 12.31 28.74
N GLN A 292 18.07 12.85 29.80
CA GLN A 292 17.17 12.08 30.66
C GLN A 292 15.97 11.65 29.82
N GLU A 293 15.95 10.40 29.35
CA GLU A 293 14.83 9.85 28.58
C GLU A 293 13.60 9.70 29.49
N ASP A 294 12.48 10.27 29.05
CA ASP A 294 11.19 10.23 29.75
C ASP A 294 10.67 8.76 29.82
N PRO A 295 10.22 8.25 30.98
CA PRO A 295 9.62 6.93 31.10
C PRO A 295 8.46 6.66 30.10
N THR A 296 7.76 7.71 29.64
CA THR A 296 6.75 7.61 28.58
C THR A 296 7.33 7.33 27.20
N GLN A 297 8.55 7.77 26.90
CA GLN A 297 9.28 7.38 25.67
C GLN A 297 9.64 5.89 25.67
N LYS A 298 9.91 5.29 26.83
CA LYS A 298 10.08 3.82 26.95
C LYS A 298 8.77 3.05 26.77
N ALA A 299 7.61 3.61 27.15
CA ALA A 299 6.30 3.01 26.87
C ALA A 299 5.94 3.05 25.37
N HIS A 300 6.43 4.05 24.62
CA HIS A 300 6.40 4.05 23.15
C HIS A 300 7.27 2.95 22.52
N ALA A 301 8.11 2.23 23.29
CA ALA A 301 8.95 1.17 22.74
C ALA A 301 8.17 -0.14 22.44
N PHE A 302 7.08 -0.44 23.17
CA PHE A 302 6.33 -1.69 22.92
C PHE A 302 5.46 -1.59 21.66
N PHE A 303 4.69 -0.51 21.55
CA PHE A 303 4.00 -0.10 20.33
C PHE A 303 4.75 1.09 19.71
N PRO A 304 5.82 0.84 18.92
CA PRO A 304 6.54 1.89 18.20
C PRO A 304 5.72 2.42 17.01
N THR A 305 4.42 2.61 17.19
CA THR A 305 3.40 3.02 16.21
C THR A 305 3.10 4.51 16.40
N GLN A 306 2.42 5.13 15.43
CA GLN A 306 2.07 6.55 15.49
C GLN A 306 1.22 6.91 16.71
N THR A 307 0.37 6.01 17.17
CA THR A 307 -0.55 6.25 18.30
C THR A 307 0.02 5.81 19.65
N GLY A 308 1.10 5.03 19.66
CA GLY A 308 1.65 4.39 20.88
C GLY A 308 0.71 3.35 21.50
N LYS A 309 -0.28 2.85 20.74
CA LYS A 309 -1.32 1.90 21.19
C LYS A 309 -1.46 0.76 20.19
N ALA A 310 -2.35 -0.19 20.50
CA ALA A 310 -2.69 -1.24 19.56
C ALA A 310 -3.21 -0.66 18.23
N PRO A 311 -2.93 -1.33 17.09
CA PRO A 311 -3.39 -0.89 15.79
C PRO A 311 -4.91 -0.88 15.68
N LEU A 312 -5.43 -0.01 14.80
CA LEU A 312 -6.82 -0.11 14.35
C LEU A 312 -7.04 -1.43 13.61
N LEU A 313 -8.16 -2.12 13.88
CA LEU A 313 -8.49 -3.39 13.25
C LEU A 313 -9.39 -3.21 12.02
N PHE A 314 -8.91 -3.70 10.88
CA PHE A 314 -9.60 -3.68 9.60
C PHE A 314 -9.87 -5.10 9.07
N VAL A 315 -10.94 -5.24 8.30
CA VAL A 315 -11.20 -6.45 7.49
C VAL A 315 -11.25 -6.08 6.01
N LYS A 316 -10.50 -6.80 5.17
CA LYS A 316 -10.51 -6.63 3.71
C LYS A 316 -11.54 -7.56 3.09
N ILE A 317 -12.53 -6.99 2.39
CA ILE A 317 -13.68 -7.73 1.86
C ILE A 317 -13.66 -7.85 0.33
N ALA A 318 -14.38 -8.83 -0.19
CA ALA A 318 -14.54 -9.05 -1.61
C ALA A 318 -15.56 -8.06 -2.21
N PRO A 319 -15.43 -7.69 -3.50
CA PRO A 319 -16.43 -6.88 -4.19
C PRO A 319 -17.67 -7.70 -4.62
N ASP A 320 -17.50 -9.01 -4.76
CA ASP A 320 -18.49 -9.94 -5.28
C ASP A 320 -19.45 -10.39 -4.17
N LEU A 321 -20.25 -9.44 -3.67
CA LEU A 321 -21.18 -9.64 -2.56
C LEU A 321 -22.60 -9.25 -2.99
N THR A 322 -23.56 -10.07 -2.59
CA THR A 322 -24.98 -9.73 -2.62
C THR A 322 -25.30 -8.59 -1.65
N ASP A 323 -26.44 -7.94 -1.83
CA ASP A 323 -26.85 -6.87 -0.92
C ASP A 323 -27.20 -7.38 0.49
N GLU A 324 -27.55 -8.66 0.63
CA GLU A 324 -27.74 -9.33 1.93
C GLU A 324 -26.41 -9.55 2.64
N GLU A 325 -25.41 -10.10 1.96
CA GLU A 325 -24.07 -10.28 2.52
C GLU A 325 -23.44 -8.94 2.94
N LYS A 326 -23.65 -7.86 2.19
CA LYS A 326 -23.21 -6.51 2.60
C LYS A 326 -23.91 -6.03 3.87
N ARG A 327 -25.22 -6.31 4.03
CA ARG A 327 -25.96 -5.98 5.26
C ARG A 327 -25.42 -6.76 6.44
N ASP A 328 -25.12 -8.04 6.27
CA ASP A 328 -24.56 -8.86 7.33
C ASP A 328 -23.16 -8.39 7.74
N ILE A 329 -22.27 -8.11 6.78
CA ILE A 329 -20.93 -7.56 7.05
C ILE A 329 -21.05 -6.23 7.81
N ALA A 330 -21.90 -5.31 7.35
CA ALA A 330 -22.10 -4.02 8.01
C ALA A 330 -22.68 -4.18 9.43
N HIS A 331 -23.63 -5.10 9.62
CA HIS A 331 -24.20 -5.41 10.93
C HIS A 331 -23.13 -5.96 11.88
N VAL A 332 -22.33 -6.93 11.44
CA VAL A 332 -21.25 -7.51 12.25
C VAL A 332 -20.22 -6.44 12.59
N ALA A 333 -19.77 -5.65 11.62
CA ALA A 333 -18.79 -4.58 11.84
C ALA A 333 -19.27 -3.55 12.89
N LEU A 334 -20.55 -3.16 12.84
CA LEU A 334 -21.14 -2.27 13.84
C LEU A 334 -21.27 -2.96 15.21
N LYS A 335 -21.69 -4.22 15.24
CA LYS A 335 -21.90 -4.99 16.47
C LYS A 335 -20.60 -5.22 17.24
N THR A 336 -19.53 -5.59 16.54
CA THR A 336 -18.21 -5.84 17.13
C THR A 336 -17.42 -4.56 17.38
N GLY A 337 -17.86 -3.43 16.85
CA GLY A 337 -17.11 -2.16 16.94
C GLY A 337 -15.85 -2.15 16.09
N LEU A 338 -15.83 -2.89 14.98
CA LEU A 338 -14.71 -2.93 14.03
C LEU A 338 -14.28 -1.51 13.61
N ASP A 339 -12.97 -1.28 13.50
CA ASP A 339 -12.45 0.05 13.20
C ASP A 339 -12.66 0.46 11.76
N GLY A 340 -12.45 -0.47 10.84
CA GLY A 340 -12.70 -0.20 9.44
C GLY A 340 -12.77 -1.42 8.52
N LEU A 341 -13.05 -1.14 7.26
CA LEU A 341 -13.11 -2.09 6.17
C LEU A 341 -12.19 -1.63 5.04
N ILE A 342 -11.57 -2.58 4.35
CA ILE A 342 -10.90 -2.31 3.08
C ILE A 342 -11.77 -2.82 1.93
N VAL A 343 -12.19 -1.90 1.06
CA VAL A 343 -13.22 -2.13 0.04
C VAL A 343 -12.66 -1.73 -1.33
N SER A 344 -12.16 -2.63 -2.16
CA SER A 344 -12.30 -4.09 -2.09
C SER A 344 -11.06 -4.83 -2.54
N ASN A 345 -11.07 -6.15 -2.32
CA ASN A 345 -10.17 -7.06 -3.02
C ASN A 345 -10.56 -7.17 -4.52
N THR A 346 -9.86 -8.04 -5.24
CA THR A 346 -10.09 -8.37 -6.65
C THR A 346 -11.44 -9.05 -6.89
N THR A 347 -12.00 -8.93 -8.11
CA THR A 347 -13.28 -9.56 -8.49
C THR A 347 -13.08 -10.85 -9.29
N VAL A 348 -13.97 -11.84 -9.13
CA VAL A 348 -14.01 -13.02 -10.01
C VAL A 348 -14.81 -12.77 -11.29
N GLN A 349 -15.55 -11.66 -11.37
CA GLN A 349 -16.33 -11.31 -12.55
C GLN A 349 -15.42 -11.04 -13.75
N ARG A 350 -15.94 -11.32 -14.95
CA ARG A 350 -15.27 -11.07 -16.24
C ARG A 350 -16.24 -10.30 -17.14
N PRO A 351 -16.21 -8.95 -17.12
CA PRO A 351 -17.06 -8.16 -17.98
C PRO A 351 -16.85 -8.50 -19.46
N ALA A 352 -17.93 -8.55 -20.24
CA ALA A 352 -17.86 -8.84 -21.67
C ALA A 352 -17.03 -7.80 -22.47
N SER A 353 -16.84 -6.60 -21.88
CA SER A 353 -16.04 -5.52 -22.44
C SER A 353 -14.52 -5.77 -22.39
N LEU A 354 -14.04 -6.80 -21.68
CA LEU A 354 -12.61 -7.14 -21.64
C LEU A 354 -12.08 -7.52 -23.03
N LYS A 355 -10.98 -6.86 -23.42
CA LYS A 355 -10.39 -7.01 -24.75
C LYS A 355 -9.19 -7.95 -24.78
N SER A 356 -8.40 -7.97 -23.70
CA SER A 356 -7.15 -8.72 -23.62
C SER A 356 -7.32 -10.20 -23.90
N SER A 357 -6.31 -10.85 -24.50
CA SER A 357 -6.36 -12.30 -24.76
C SER A 357 -6.31 -13.12 -23.45
N SER A 358 -5.69 -12.59 -22.40
CA SER A 358 -5.64 -13.20 -21.06
C SER A 358 -6.94 -13.07 -20.26
N LYS A 359 -8.04 -12.52 -20.82
CA LYS A 359 -9.30 -12.33 -20.09
C LYS A 359 -9.93 -13.62 -19.54
N GLY A 360 -9.62 -14.75 -20.16
CA GLY A 360 -10.07 -16.09 -19.74
C GLY A 360 -9.29 -16.69 -18.57
N GLU A 361 -8.21 -16.04 -18.12
CA GLU A 361 -7.39 -16.56 -17.02
C GLU A 361 -8.17 -16.61 -15.69
N GLN A 362 -7.92 -17.69 -14.93
CA GLN A 362 -8.48 -17.87 -13.60
C GLN A 362 -7.85 -16.91 -12.57
N GLY A 363 -8.62 -16.58 -11.54
CA GLY A 363 -8.16 -15.77 -10.40
C GLY A 363 -8.91 -14.45 -10.27
N GLY A 364 -8.35 -13.53 -9.50
CA GLY A 364 -8.92 -12.21 -9.25
C GLY A 364 -8.54 -11.17 -10.30
N LEU A 365 -9.53 -10.51 -10.89
CA LEU A 365 -9.41 -9.35 -11.76
C LEU A 365 -9.30 -8.06 -10.91
N SER A 366 -8.36 -7.20 -11.27
CA SER A 366 -8.08 -5.91 -10.65
C SER A 366 -7.98 -4.80 -11.70
N GLY A 367 -7.71 -3.57 -11.27
CA GLY A 367 -7.54 -2.42 -12.17
C GLY A 367 -8.86 -1.83 -12.63
N ARG A 368 -8.84 -1.14 -13.77
CA ARG A 368 -9.96 -0.31 -14.24
C ARG A 368 -11.33 -1.01 -14.26
N PRO A 369 -11.48 -2.28 -14.70
CA PRO A 369 -12.78 -2.95 -14.73
C PRO A 369 -13.42 -3.11 -13.33
N LEU A 370 -12.61 -3.09 -12.26
CA LEU A 370 -13.08 -3.21 -10.88
C LEU A 370 -13.65 -1.88 -10.33
N LYS A 371 -13.30 -0.73 -10.93
CA LYS A 371 -13.61 0.61 -10.41
C LYS A 371 -15.09 0.78 -10.04
N ALA A 372 -16.00 0.47 -10.96
CA ALA A 372 -17.42 0.66 -10.74
C ALA A 372 -17.98 -0.24 -9.64
N ILE A 373 -17.54 -1.51 -9.59
CA ILE A 373 -17.97 -2.49 -8.60
C ILE A 373 -17.46 -2.09 -7.21
N ALA A 374 -16.19 -1.70 -7.10
CA ALA A 374 -15.59 -1.24 -5.85
C ALA A 374 -16.28 0.04 -5.33
N THR A 375 -16.50 1.03 -6.21
CA THR A 375 -17.17 2.30 -5.83
C THR A 375 -18.59 2.06 -5.32
N LYS A 376 -19.36 1.18 -5.98
CA LYS A 376 -20.69 0.81 -5.50
C LYS A 376 -20.61 0.13 -4.13
N CYS A 377 -19.66 -0.79 -3.95
CA CYS A 377 -19.48 -1.48 -2.67
C CYS A 377 -19.12 -0.52 -1.52
N VAL A 378 -18.22 0.44 -1.77
CA VAL A 378 -17.89 1.53 -0.82
C VAL A 378 -19.15 2.30 -0.44
N SER A 379 -19.92 2.77 -1.43
CA SER A 379 -21.16 3.51 -1.20
C SER A 379 -22.19 2.71 -0.40
N ASP A 380 -22.42 1.44 -0.76
CA ASP A 380 -23.37 0.58 -0.07
C ASP A 380 -22.98 0.38 1.41
N LEU A 381 -21.71 0.07 1.68
CA LEU A 381 -21.23 -0.20 3.04
C LEU A 381 -21.12 1.06 3.89
N TYR A 382 -20.74 2.19 3.30
CA TYR A 382 -20.75 3.48 3.99
C TYR A 382 -22.16 3.82 4.47
N LYS A 383 -23.16 3.63 3.60
CA LYS A 383 -24.57 3.85 3.94
C LYS A 383 -25.04 2.89 5.03
N LEU A 384 -24.74 1.60 4.92
CA LEU A 384 -25.14 0.56 5.87
C LEU A 384 -24.49 0.71 7.24
N THR A 385 -23.28 1.28 7.30
CA THR A 385 -22.55 1.53 8.56
C THR A 385 -22.75 2.95 9.09
N ASN A 386 -23.53 3.79 8.38
CA ASN A 386 -23.73 5.20 8.68
C ASN A 386 -22.41 5.99 8.85
N GLY A 387 -21.37 5.61 8.11
CA GLY A 387 -20.03 6.19 8.21
C GLY A 387 -19.31 5.98 9.56
N LYS A 388 -19.81 5.07 10.42
CA LYS A 388 -19.19 4.79 11.74
C LYS A 388 -18.01 3.83 11.65
N VAL A 389 -17.98 3.00 10.62
CA VAL A 389 -16.87 2.09 10.29
C VAL A 389 -16.06 2.76 9.20
N ALA A 390 -14.76 2.96 9.42
CA ALA A 390 -13.91 3.63 8.44
C ALA A 390 -13.77 2.78 7.17
N ILE A 391 -13.62 3.40 6.01
CA ILE A 391 -13.41 2.67 4.75
C ILE A 391 -12.11 3.13 4.10
N ILE A 392 -11.23 2.19 3.77
CA ILE A 392 -10.12 2.40 2.85
C ILE A 392 -10.50 1.74 1.52
N ALA A 393 -10.60 2.52 0.45
CA ALA A 393 -11.06 2.02 -0.84
C ALA A 393 -9.91 1.49 -1.70
N SER A 394 -10.13 0.38 -2.40
CA SER A 394 -9.15 -0.23 -3.32
C SER A 394 -9.88 -0.81 -4.53
N GLY A 395 -9.35 -0.58 -5.72
CA GLY A 395 -9.92 -1.11 -6.96
C GLY A 395 -10.08 -0.08 -8.07
N GLY A 396 -9.19 -0.16 -9.06
CA GLY A 396 -9.27 0.65 -10.28
C GLY A 396 -9.01 2.14 -10.09
N ILE A 397 -8.29 2.55 -9.05
CA ILE A 397 -7.96 3.94 -8.77
C ILE A 397 -6.69 4.31 -9.56
N GLU A 398 -6.85 5.13 -10.60
CA GLU A 398 -5.76 5.48 -11.52
C GLU A 398 -5.40 6.98 -11.50
N THR A 399 -6.33 7.81 -11.02
CA THR A 399 -6.28 9.28 -11.07
C THR A 399 -6.76 9.89 -9.75
N GLY A 400 -6.47 11.17 -9.53
CA GLY A 400 -7.03 11.94 -8.42
C GLY A 400 -8.55 12.08 -8.49
N LEU A 401 -9.14 12.02 -9.70
CA LEU A 401 -10.60 11.98 -9.87
C LEU A 401 -11.19 10.68 -9.32
N ASP A 402 -10.54 9.55 -9.60
CA ASP A 402 -10.98 8.25 -9.06
C ASP A 402 -10.88 8.25 -7.52
N ALA A 403 -9.78 8.81 -6.99
CA ALA A 403 -9.62 8.96 -5.54
C ALA A 403 -10.75 9.81 -4.93
N PHE A 404 -11.03 10.97 -5.53
CA PHE A 404 -12.11 11.87 -5.10
C PHE A 404 -13.47 11.19 -5.16
N GLN A 405 -13.76 10.40 -6.20
CA GLN A 405 -15.00 9.64 -6.33
C GLN A 405 -15.17 8.61 -5.22
N GLN A 406 -14.11 7.86 -4.90
CA GLN A 406 -14.14 6.90 -3.78
C GLN A 406 -14.34 7.60 -2.43
N ILE A 407 -13.68 8.74 -2.23
CA ILE A 407 -13.82 9.55 -1.02
C ILE A 407 -15.25 10.07 -0.86
N LYS A 408 -15.82 10.64 -1.93
CA LYS A 408 -17.23 11.08 -1.94
C LYS A 408 -18.21 9.94 -1.70
N ALA A 409 -17.91 8.75 -2.21
CA ALA A 409 -18.70 7.54 -1.99
C ALA A 409 -18.64 7.04 -0.54
N GLY A 410 -17.64 7.44 0.24
CA GLY A 410 -17.55 7.10 1.67
C GLY A 410 -16.17 6.68 2.17
N ALA A 411 -15.17 6.57 1.30
CA ALA A 411 -13.82 6.21 1.72
C ALA A 411 -13.12 7.37 2.45
N SER A 412 -12.35 7.04 3.48
CA SER A 412 -11.44 7.97 4.14
C SER A 412 -10.08 8.03 3.43
N ALA A 413 -9.63 6.92 2.86
CA ALA A 413 -8.37 6.81 2.12
C ALA A 413 -8.51 5.84 0.95
N VAL A 414 -7.52 5.81 0.05
CA VAL A 414 -7.50 5.00 -1.15
C VAL A 414 -6.18 4.24 -1.31
N GLU A 415 -6.26 3.00 -1.78
CA GLU A 415 -5.09 2.17 -2.11
C GLU A 415 -4.90 2.01 -3.62
N VAL A 416 -3.64 1.99 -4.03
CA VAL A 416 -3.20 1.82 -5.40
C VAL A 416 -2.44 0.50 -5.55
N TYR A 417 -2.73 -0.25 -6.62
CA TYR A 417 -1.91 -1.40 -7.05
C TYR A 417 -1.75 -1.36 -8.57
N SER A 418 -2.80 -1.69 -9.32
CA SER A 418 -2.72 -1.88 -10.76
C SER A 418 -2.23 -0.61 -11.48
N ALA A 419 -2.60 0.58 -11.00
CA ALA A 419 -2.14 1.82 -11.61
C ALA A 419 -0.62 2.03 -11.45
N MET A 420 0.02 1.54 -10.38
CA MET A 420 1.48 1.59 -10.24
C MET A 420 2.19 0.78 -11.32
N ILE A 421 1.55 -0.28 -11.81
CA ILE A 421 2.11 -1.12 -12.87
C ILE A 421 2.08 -0.40 -14.23
N TYR A 422 1.04 0.41 -14.50
CA TYR A 422 0.88 1.11 -15.79
C TYR A 422 1.46 2.52 -15.80
N ARG A 423 1.39 3.22 -14.68
CA ARG A 423 1.88 4.60 -14.51
C ARG A 423 3.27 4.66 -13.90
N GLY A 424 3.76 3.55 -13.35
CA GLY A 424 5.05 3.50 -12.70
C GLY A 424 5.09 4.26 -11.37
N PRO A 425 6.29 4.65 -10.90
CA PRO A 425 6.51 5.19 -9.56
C PRO A 425 5.86 6.56 -9.32
N ILE A 426 5.57 7.32 -10.37
CA ILE A 426 4.98 8.68 -10.26
C ILE A 426 3.50 8.68 -9.83
N VAL A 427 2.85 7.52 -9.84
CA VAL A 427 1.41 7.39 -9.60
C VAL A 427 0.96 8.02 -8.27
N ALA A 428 1.79 7.93 -7.22
CA ALA A 428 1.46 8.45 -5.90
C ALA A 428 1.35 9.99 -5.93
N ARG A 429 2.41 10.68 -6.37
CA ARG A 429 2.44 12.15 -6.52
C ARG A 429 1.33 12.63 -7.43
N ARG A 430 1.15 11.99 -8.59
CA ARG A 430 0.14 12.38 -9.56
C ARG A 430 -1.29 12.34 -9.00
N ILE A 431 -1.65 11.26 -8.30
CA ILE A 431 -2.99 11.15 -7.69
C ILE A 431 -3.17 12.21 -6.60
N LYS A 432 -2.14 12.47 -5.77
CA LYS A 432 -2.16 13.53 -4.74
C LYS A 432 -2.42 14.91 -5.34
N ASP A 433 -1.68 15.28 -6.37
CA ASP A 433 -1.80 16.61 -7.00
C ASP A 433 -3.13 16.79 -7.73
N GLU A 434 -3.56 15.77 -8.48
CA GLU A 434 -4.87 15.76 -9.14
C GLU A 434 -6.01 15.87 -8.10
N LEU A 435 -5.92 15.13 -6.99
CA LEU A 435 -6.91 15.18 -5.91
C LEU A 435 -6.97 16.58 -5.27
N LEU A 436 -5.83 17.19 -4.97
CA LEU A 436 -5.76 18.55 -4.42
C LEU A 436 -6.41 19.57 -5.36
N ASN A 437 -6.11 19.49 -6.66
CA ASN A 437 -6.69 20.38 -7.67
C ASN A 437 -8.22 20.23 -7.77
N ILE A 438 -8.73 19.00 -7.71
CA ILE A 438 -10.17 18.73 -7.74
C ILE A 438 -10.86 19.27 -6.49
N LEU A 439 -10.26 19.08 -5.31
CA LEU A 439 -10.77 19.64 -4.05
C LEU A 439 -10.87 21.16 -4.10
N ASN A 440 -9.81 21.83 -4.58
CA ASN A 440 -9.78 23.27 -4.78
C ASN A 440 -10.88 23.75 -5.74
N GLN A 441 -11.07 23.06 -6.87
CA GLN A 441 -12.14 23.37 -7.83
C GLN A 441 -13.54 23.16 -7.24
N ALA A 442 -13.70 22.17 -6.35
CA ALA A 442 -14.95 21.89 -5.66
C ALA A 442 -15.22 22.84 -4.47
N GLY A 443 -14.26 23.71 -4.11
CA GLY A 443 -14.36 24.57 -2.92
C GLY A 443 -14.28 23.78 -1.61
N ILE A 444 -13.63 22.62 -1.62
CA ILE A 444 -13.41 21.76 -0.46
C ILE A 444 -11.94 21.88 -0.07
N TYR A 445 -11.65 22.34 1.15
CA TYR A 445 -10.28 22.68 1.54
C TYR A 445 -9.52 21.54 2.23
N ASN A 446 -10.19 20.44 2.60
CA ASN A 446 -9.55 19.24 3.15
C ASN A 446 -10.21 17.97 2.61
N VAL A 447 -9.42 16.92 2.34
CA VAL A 447 -9.92 15.59 1.97
C VAL A 447 -10.92 15.07 3.02
N GLN A 448 -10.65 15.30 4.31
CA GLN A 448 -11.53 14.91 5.41
C GLN A 448 -12.98 15.40 5.21
N ASP A 449 -13.16 16.60 4.66
CA ASP A 449 -14.48 17.21 4.46
C ASP A 449 -15.25 16.56 3.30
N ALA A 450 -14.54 15.91 2.37
CA ALA A 450 -15.10 15.23 1.20
C ALA A 450 -15.65 13.83 1.50
N ILE A 451 -15.30 13.23 2.64
CA ILE A 451 -15.67 11.86 2.99
C ILE A 451 -17.20 11.70 3.05
N GLY A 452 -17.73 10.83 2.18
CA GLY A 452 -19.15 10.48 2.16
C GLY A 452 -20.09 11.60 1.71
N LEU A 453 -19.60 12.61 0.98
CA LEU A 453 -20.42 13.72 0.49
C LEU A 453 -21.67 13.28 -0.30
N ASP A 454 -21.60 12.16 -1.02
CA ASP A 454 -22.75 11.64 -1.79
C ASP A 454 -23.91 11.16 -0.90
N HIS A 455 -23.66 10.95 0.40
CA HIS A 455 -24.64 10.47 1.36
C HIS A 455 -25.18 11.57 2.27
N ARG A 456 -24.64 12.80 2.18
CA ARG A 456 -25.15 13.93 2.96
C ARG A 456 -26.36 14.51 2.25
N PRO A 457 -27.45 14.84 2.98
CA PRO A 457 -28.59 15.50 2.36
C PRO A 457 -28.14 16.83 1.76
N LEU A 458 -28.53 17.11 0.52
CA LEU A 458 -28.28 18.40 -0.11
C LEU A 458 -28.88 19.49 0.79
N LYS A 459 -28.02 20.33 1.40
CA LYS A 459 -28.49 21.57 2.04
C LYS A 459 -29.11 22.41 0.93
N ARG A 460 -30.44 22.38 0.78
CA ARG A 460 -31.17 23.38 0.01
C ARG A 460 -30.80 24.72 0.61
N LYS A 461 -29.96 25.52 -0.06
CA LYS A 461 -29.82 26.93 0.27
C LYS A 461 -31.23 27.50 0.19
N ALA A 462 -31.78 27.94 1.32
CA ALA A 462 -32.99 28.74 1.32
C ALA A 462 -32.66 29.98 0.48
N VAL A 463 -33.19 30.03 -0.74
CA VAL A 463 -33.13 31.24 -1.55
C VAL A 463 -33.98 32.25 -0.79
N LYS A 464 -33.34 33.14 -0.02
CA LYS A 464 -34.00 34.34 0.45
C LYS A 464 -34.45 35.06 -0.82
N LYS A 465 -35.77 35.19 -1.00
CA LYS A 465 -36.30 36.06 -2.06
C LYS A 465 -35.64 37.44 -1.88
N PRO A 466 -35.06 38.03 -2.94
CA PRO A 466 -34.57 39.40 -2.85
C PRO A 466 -35.75 40.28 -2.42
N THR A 467 -35.61 40.92 -1.26
CA THR A 467 -36.46 42.04 -0.87
C THR A 467 -35.93 43.24 -1.63
N PHE A 468 -36.70 43.74 -2.58
CA PHE A 468 -36.48 45.05 -3.15
C PHE A 468 -37.20 46.03 -2.22
N ASP A 469 -36.41 46.83 -1.48
CA ASP A 469 -36.91 48.02 -0.80
C ASP A 469 -37.10 49.17 -1.80
#